data_AF-A0A9X4NSK9-F1
#
_entry.id   AF-A0A9X4NSK9-F1
#
_cell.length_a   1.000
_cell.length_b   1.000
_cell.length_c   1.000
_cell.angle_alpha   90.00
_cell.angle_beta   90.00
_cell.angle_gamma   90.00
#
_symmetry.space_group_name_H-M   'P 1'
#
loop_
_entity.id
_entity.type
_entity.pdbx_description
1 polymer ?
#
loop_
_entity_poly.entity_id
_entity_poly.type
_entity_poly.pdbx_seq_one_letter_code
_entity_poly.pdbx_strand_id
1 'polypeptide(L)' 'MEVERETGLSQAPCWCTSQRFSAELLARLPGEARGKACICGACLTAFNASPSGPATPDAAP' A
#
# COMPACT_ATOMS: atom_id res chain seq x y z
N MET A 1 15.08 -4.96 -8.83
CA MET A 1 14.47 -5.90 -7.84
C MET A 1 15.08 -7.28 -8.08
N GLU A 2 15.44 -8.05 -7.05
CA GLU A 2 16.35 -9.22 -7.15
C GLU A 2 16.00 -10.22 -8.28
N VAL A 3 14.71 -10.57 -8.41
CA VAL A 3 14.21 -11.50 -9.46
C VAL A 3 14.52 -11.04 -10.89
N GLU A 4 14.48 -9.74 -11.20
CA GLU A 4 14.84 -9.21 -12.52
C GLU A 4 16.33 -9.35 -12.80
N ARG A 5 17.16 -9.19 -11.76
CA ARG A 5 18.62 -9.35 -11.90
C ARG A 5 19.00 -10.79 -12.17
N GLU A 6 18.23 -11.73 -11.61
CA GLU A 6 18.46 -13.17 -11.74
C GLU A 6 17.89 -13.74 -13.05
N THR A 7 16.73 -13.25 -13.49
CA THR A 7 15.99 -13.84 -14.63
C THR A 7 16.02 -13.00 -15.90
N GLY A 8 16.42 -11.72 -15.80
CA GLY A 8 16.28 -10.74 -16.89
C GLY A 8 14.81 -10.37 -17.20
N LEU A 9 13.84 -10.93 -16.46
CA LEU A 9 12.43 -10.63 -16.65
C LEU A 9 12.07 -9.39 -15.83
N SER A 10 11.64 -8.37 -16.56
CA SER A 10 11.14 -7.13 -15.99
C SER A 10 10.05 -7.44 -14.96
N GLN A 11 10.21 -6.98 -13.73
CA GLN A 11 9.16 -7.19 -12.73
C GLN A 11 7.95 -6.33 -13.08
N ALA A 12 6.77 -6.95 -13.11
CA ALA A 12 5.52 -6.20 -13.18
C ALA A 12 5.47 -5.19 -12.03
N PRO A 13 4.81 -4.03 -12.22
CA PRO A 13 4.62 -3.08 -11.13
C PRO A 13 3.97 -3.79 -9.94
N CYS A 14 4.51 -3.54 -8.74
CA CYS A 14 3.93 -4.11 -7.52
C CYS A 14 2.47 -3.65 -7.41
N TRP A 15 1.54 -4.57 -7.14
CA TRP A 15 0.11 -4.25 -6.99
C TRP A 15 -0.16 -3.01 -6.12
N CYS A 16 0.62 -2.80 -5.07
CA CYS A 16 0.48 -1.66 -4.16
C CYS A 16 0.67 -0.30 -4.84
N THR A 17 1.43 -0.20 -5.94
CA THR A 17 1.63 1.10 -6.65
C THR A 17 0.38 1.58 -7.37
N SER A 18 -0.58 0.68 -7.62
CA SER A 18 -1.86 1.01 -8.24
C SER A 18 -2.97 1.28 -7.21
N GLN A 19 -2.65 1.19 -5.91
CA GLN A 19 -3.62 1.38 -4.83
C GLN A 19 -3.43 2.72 -4.13
N ARG A 20 -4.50 3.23 -3.52
CA ARG A 20 -4.46 4.46 -2.74
C ARG A 20 -4.44 4.12 -1.24
N PHE A 21 -3.40 4.60 -0.56
CA PHE A 21 -3.26 4.51 0.90
C PHE A 21 -3.51 5.88 1.51
N SER A 22 -4.41 5.97 2.49
CA SER A 22 -4.67 7.22 3.20
C SER A 22 -3.49 7.58 4.10
N ALA A 23 -3.30 8.88 4.38
CA ALA A 23 -2.28 9.33 5.33
C ALA A 23 -2.49 8.71 6.72
N GLU A 24 -3.74 8.49 7.12
CA GLU A 24 -4.09 7.88 8.40
C GLU A 24 -3.66 6.41 8.49
N LEU A 25 -3.84 5.64 7.41
CA LEU A 25 -3.36 4.26 7.33
C LEU A 25 -1.83 4.21 7.36
N LEU A 26 -1.16 5.10 6.61
CA LEU A 26 0.30 5.20 6.62
C LEU A 26 0.85 5.62 7.99
N ALA A 27 0.12 6.46 8.73
CA ALA A 27 0.49 6.87 10.08
C ALA A 27 0.51 5.71 11.08
N ARG A 28 -0.25 4.63 10.83
CA ARG A 28 -0.25 3.41 11.64
C ARG A 28 1.04 2.59 11.53
N LEU A 29 1.87 2.83 10.50
CA LEU A 29 3.16 2.15 10.41
C LEU A 29 4.13 2.69 11.49
N PRO A 30 4.72 1.81 12.32
CA PRO A 30 5.76 2.21 13.25
C PRO A 30 6.95 2.80 12.48
N GLY A 31 7.60 3.80 13.07
CA GLY A 31 8.67 4.56 12.42
C GLY A 31 9.78 3.67 11.85
N GLU A 32 10.12 2.60 12.56
CA GLU A 32 11.17 1.65 12.18
C GLU A 32 10.83 0.84 10.91
N ALA A 33 9.54 0.69 10.60
CA ALA A 33 9.03 -0.04 9.44
C ALA A 33 8.76 0.87 8.22
N ARG A 34 8.77 2.19 8.40
CA ARG A 34 8.55 3.14 7.30
C ARG A 34 9.66 3.03 6.27
N GLY A 35 9.29 2.87 5.00
CA GLY A 35 10.23 2.66 3.88
C GLY A 35 10.86 1.27 3.84
N LYS A 36 10.47 0.35 4.74
CA LYS A 36 11.01 -1.02 4.81
C LYS A 36 9.93 -2.10 4.67
N ALA A 37 8.73 -1.85 5.19
CA ALA A 37 7.61 -2.77 5.14
C ALA A 37 6.48 -2.25 4.24
N CYS A 38 5.84 -3.15 3.51
CA CYS A 38 4.67 -2.86 2.70
C CYS A 38 3.37 -3.12 3.48
N ILE A 39 2.33 -2.33 3.21
CA ILE A 39 0.96 -2.64 3.64
C ILE A 39 0.37 -3.63 2.62
N CYS A 40 -0.09 -4.79 3.08
CA CYS A 40 -0.70 -5.79 2.20
C CYS A 40 -2.19 -5.48 1.93
N GLY A 41 -2.76 -6.13 0.90
CA GLY A 41 -4.16 -5.93 0.52
C GLY A 41 -5.15 -6.23 1.63
N ALA A 42 -4.92 -7.27 2.44
CA ALA A 42 -5.79 -7.59 3.57
C ALA A 42 -5.82 -6.46 4.61
N CYS A 43 -4.67 -5.84 4.91
CA CYS A 43 -4.60 -4.70 5.83
C CYS A 43 -5.30 -3.47 5.26
N LEU A 44 -5.17 -3.19 3.96
CA LEU A 44 -5.87 -2.10 3.29
C LEU A 44 -7.40 -2.31 3.34
N THR A 45 -7.87 -3.52 3.00
CA THR A 45 -9.30 -3.86 3.05
C THR A 45 -9.87 -3.75 4.46
N ALA A 46 -9.16 -4.28 5.47
CA ALA A 46 -9.58 -4.22 6.86
C ALA A 46 -9.69 -2.78 7.39
N PHE A 47 -8.77 -1.91 6.97
CA PHE A 47 -8.80 -0.49 7.33
C PHE A 47 -10.01 0.22 6.72
N ASN A 48 -10.30 -0.03 5.44
CA ASN A 48 -11.45 0.56 4.74
C ASN A 48 -12.81 0.04 5.24
N ALA A 49 -12.85 -1.20 5.72
CA ALA A 49 -14.07 -1.81 6.27
C ALA A 49 -14.40 -1.33 7.69
N SER A 50 -13.46 -0.69 8.39
CA SER A 50 -13.68 -0.21 9.76
C SER A 50 -14.51 1.09 9.73
N PRO A 51 -15.49 1.26 10.65
CA PRO A 51 -16.35 2.46 10.70
C PRO A 51 -15.59 3.75 11.10
N SER A 52 -14.34 3.60 11.55
CA SER A 52 -13.41 4.70 11.83
C SER A 52 -12.47 5.00 10.66
N GLY A 53 -12.58 4.27 9.54
CA GLY A 53 -11.79 4.55 8.35
C GLY A 53 -12.12 5.96 7.82
N PRO A 54 -11.14 6.67 7.23
CA PRO A 54 -11.37 7.97 6.68
C PRO A 54 -12.43 7.82 5.58
N ALA A 55 -13.56 8.51 5.76
CA ALA A 55 -14.52 8.71 4.67
C ALA A 55 -13.73 9.33 3.53
N THR A 56 -13.48 8.57 2.47
CA THR A 56 -12.69 8.98 1.31
C THR A 56 -13.20 10.34 0.81
N PRO A 57 -12.41 11.43 0.87
CA PRO A 57 -12.55 12.43 -0.17
C PRO A 57 -11.83 11.83 -1.37
N ASP A 58 -12.59 11.43 -2.38
CA ASP A 58 -12.49 12.08 -3.69
C ASP A 58 -13.01 11.15 -4.80
N ALA A 59 -14.02 11.62 -5.53
CA ALA A 59 -14.28 11.18 -6.88
C ALA A 59 -14.29 12.43 -7.76
N ALA A 60 -13.12 12.93 -8.14
CA ALA A 60 -12.96 13.86 -9.26
C ALA A 60 -11.94 13.29 -10.27
N PRO A 61 -12.20 13.47 -11.57
CA PRO A 61 -11.59 12.70 -12.67
C PRO A 61 -10.10 12.99 -12.91
#